data_AF-A0A482YRQ5-F1
#
_entry.id   AF-A0A482YRQ5-F1
#
_cell.length_a   1.000
_cell.length_b   1.000
_cell.length_c   1.000
_cell.angle_alpha   90.00
_cell.angle_beta   90.00
_cell.angle_gamma   90.00
#
_symmetry.space_group_name_H-M   'P 1'
#
loop_
_entity.id
_entity.type
_entity.pdbx_description
1 polymer ?
#
loop_
_entity_poly.entity_id
_entity_poly.type
_entity_poly.pdbx_seq_one_letter_code
_entity_poly.pdbx_strand_id
1 'polypeptide(L)'
;MENLESPYSKEQLNSKDVQKNLRFILNLEESIKSMNVFNHPLLIKMSKGLFEKEFVAFVHAQFSKHIRVFTAELSNLSGVAPDIESRFMLFDNLYEEMGRGKLYNCHYNLYLSMPDSIGYDLKR
;
A
#
# COMPACT_ATOMS: atom_id res chain seq x y z
N MET A 1 6.73 11.08 5.00
CA MET A 1 7.73 10.28 5.72
C MET A 1 7.16 10.01 7.09
N GLU A 2 7.11 8.74 7.45
CA GLU A 2 6.44 8.33 8.70
C GLU A 2 7.43 8.10 9.84
N ASN A 3 8.65 7.64 9.55
CA ASN A 3 9.59 7.26 10.60
C ASN A 3 10.97 7.94 10.49
N LEU A 4 11.30 8.51 9.32
CA LEU A 4 12.61 9.10 9.05
C LEU A 4 12.52 10.59 8.67
N GLU A 5 13.63 11.32 8.80
CA GLU A 5 13.75 12.70 8.31
C GLU A 5 13.97 12.74 6.79
N SER A 6 13.33 13.71 6.11
CA SER A 6 13.45 13.87 4.65
C SER A 6 14.92 14.00 4.23
N PRO A 7 15.43 13.13 3.33
CA PRO A 7 16.80 13.27 2.82
C PRO A 7 16.92 14.42 1.81
N TYR A 8 15.79 15.00 1.35
CA TYR A 8 15.78 16.10 0.41
C TYR A 8 15.68 17.46 1.10
N SER A 9 16.44 18.43 0.59
CA SER A 9 16.38 19.83 1.00
C SER A 9 15.12 20.51 0.49
N LYS A 10 14.79 21.66 1.09
CA LYS A 10 13.66 22.49 0.63
C LYS A 10 13.85 22.96 -0.81
N GLU A 11 15.07 23.28 -1.22
CA GLU A 11 15.40 23.73 -2.57
C GLU A 11 15.16 22.61 -3.59
N GLN A 12 15.56 21.38 -3.28
CA GLN A 12 15.32 20.20 -4.15
C GLN A 12 13.82 19.95 -4.34
N LEU A 13 13.04 20.00 -3.25
CA LEU A 13 11.59 19.81 -3.28
C LEU A 13 10.84 20.93 -4.02
N ASN A 14 11.41 22.13 -4.07
CA ASN A 14 10.86 23.27 -4.82
C ASN A 14 11.37 23.37 -6.26
N SER A 15 12.15 22.40 -6.74
CA SER A 15 12.65 22.38 -8.11
C SER A 15 11.51 22.27 -9.14
N LYS A 16 11.72 22.84 -10.33
CA LYS A 16 10.69 22.86 -11.39
C LYS A 16 10.22 21.45 -11.78
N ASP A 17 11.13 20.48 -11.79
CA ASP A 17 10.81 19.10 -12.16
C ASP A 17 9.97 18.41 -11.09
N VAL A 18 10.31 18.58 -9.80
CA VAL A 18 9.48 18.07 -8.70
C VAL A 18 8.08 18.70 -8.73
N GLN A 19 7.98 20.01 -8.94
CA GLN A 19 6.69 20.71 -9.04
C GLN A 19 5.87 20.28 -10.28
N LYS A 20 6.53 19.86 -11.36
CA LYS A 20 5.86 19.28 -12.54
C LYS A 20 5.34 17.87 -12.22
N ASN A 21 6.16 17.02 -11.61
CA ASN A 21 5.77 15.67 -11.22
C ASN A 21 4.65 15.67 -10.19
N LEU A 22 4.69 16.58 -9.22
CA LEU A 22 3.62 16.75 -8.24
C LEU A 22 2.29 17.09 -8.91
N ARG A 23 2.29 18.02 -9.86
CA ARG A 23 1.08 18.33 -10.65
C ARG A 23 0.57 17.14 -11.43
N PHE A 24 1.47 16.34 -12.01
CA PHE A 24 1.08 15.10 -12.69
C PHE A 24 0.42 14.10 -11.72
N ILE A 25 1.02 13.88 -10.54
CA ILE A 25 0.47 12.97 -9.51
C ILE A 25 -0.92 13.44 -9.06
N LEU A 26 -1.09 14.74 -8.77
CA LEU A 26 -2.38 15.30 -8.37
C LEU A 26 -3.45 15.11 -9.46
N ASN A 27 -3.11 15.32 -10.73
CA ASN A 27 -4.03 15.08 -11.84
C ASN A 27 -4.38 13.59 -11.99
N LEU A 28 -3.40 12.71 -11.76
CA LEU A 28 -3.62 11.27 -11.77
C LEU A 28 -4.55 10.84 -10.63
N GLU A 29 -4.37 11.38 -9.42
CA GLU A 29 -5.27 11.13 -8.28
C GLU A 29 -6.72 11.54 -8.58
N GLU A 30 -6.93 12.71 -9.16
CA GLU A 30 -8.27 13.14 -9.59
C GLU A 30 -8.86 12.20 -10.65
N SER A 31 -8.02 11.72 -11.58
CA SER A 31 -8.46 10.77 -12.61
C SER A 31 -8.84 9.42 -11.99
N ILE A 32 -8.07 8.94 -11.01
CA ILE A 32 -8.33 7.67 -10.31
C ILE A 32 -9.70 7.70 -9.61
N LYS A 33 -10.09 8.83 -9.01
CA LYS A 33 -11.41 8.98 -8.36
C LYS A 33 -12.58 8.74 -9.31
N SER A 34 -12.39 8.97 -10.61
CA SER A 34 -13.40 8.73 -11.65
C SER A 34 -13.41 7.30 -12.18
N MET A 35 -12.48 6.44 -11.76
CA MET A 35 -12.37 5.08 -12.27
C MET A 35 -13.56 4.22 -11.83
N ASN A 36 -14.12 3.49 -12.79
CA ASN A 36 -15.27 2.59 -12.58
C ASN A 36 -15.00 1.47 -11.58
N VAL A 37 -13.74 1.19 -11.22
CA VAL A 37 -13.39 0.17 -10.23
C VAL A 37 -14.07 0.44 -8.88
N PHE A 38 -14.19 1.70 -8.47
CA PHE A 38 -14.86 2.08 -7.22
C PHE A 38 -16.38 1.90 -7.28
N ASN A 39 -16.95 1.87 -8.49
CA ASN A 39 -18.35 1.58 -8.75
C ASN A 39 -18.60 0.10 -9.09
N HIS A 40 -17.60 -0.77 -8.92
CA HIS A 40 -17.74 -2.16 -9.28
C HIS A 40 -18.78 -2.86 -8.38
N PRO A 41 -19.74 -3.63 -8.94
CA PRO A 41 -20.83 -4.24 -8.16
C PRO A 41 -20.35 -5.10 -6.98
N LEU A 42 -19.19 -5.76 -7.11
CA LEU A 42 -18.55 -6.51 -6.02
C LEU A 42 -18.25 -5.61 -4.81
N LEU A 43 -17.60 -4.46 -5.03
CA LEU A 43 -17.20 -3.57 -3.93
C LEU A 43 -18.42 -2.91 -3.28
N ILE A 44 -19.41 -2.52 -4.08
CA ILE A 44 -20.67 -1.95 -3.58
C ILE A 44 -21.45 -2.96 -2.72
N LYS A 45 -21.54 -4.23 -3.15
CA LYS A 45 -22.22 -5.26 -2.36
C LYS A 45 -21.46 -5.60 -1.09
N MET A 46 -20.12 -5.63 -1.17
CA MET A 46 -19.27 -5.90 -0.01
C MET A 46 -19.34 -4.79 1.03
N SER A 47 -19.34 -3.51 0.63
CA SER A 47 -19.46 -2.37 1.57
C SER A 47 -20.83 -2.31 2.26
N LYS A 48 -21.86 -2.89 1.64
CA LYS A 48 -23.21 -3.01 2.22
C LYS A 48 -23.40 -4.29 3.05
N GLY A 49 -22.36 -5.12 3.21
CA GLY A 49 -22.44 -6.38 3.97
C GLY A 49 -23.39 -7.40 3.35
N LEU A 50 -23.59 -7.38 2.03
CA LEU A 50 -24.55 -8.25 1.33
C LEU A 50 -24.01 -9.64 0.98
N PHE A 51 -22.79 -9.97 1.43
CA PHE A 51 -22.17 -11.26 1.17
C PHE A 51 -22.04 -12.07 2.45
N GLU A 52 -22.16 -13.39 2.31
CA GLU A 52 -21.86 -14.34 3.38
C GLU A 52 -20.38 -14.26 3.79
N LYS A 53 -20.12 -14.61 5.05
CA LYS A 53 -18.78 -14.50 5.66
C LYS A 53 -17.74 -15.32 4.90
N GLU A 54 -18.12 -16.50 4.42
CA GLU A 54 -17.31 -17.40 3.59
C GLU A 54 -16.80 -16.68 2.33
N PHE A 55 -17.68 -15.93 1.67
CA PHE A 55 -17.34 -15.20 0.45
C PHE A 55 -16.42 -14.02 0.75
N VAL A 56 -16.68 -13.28 1.84
CA VAL A 56 -15.81 -12.19 2.28
C VAL A 56 -14.41 -12.71 2.61
N ALA A 57 -14.30 -13.84 3.31
CA ALA A 57 -13.04 -14.50 3.62
C ALA A 57 -12.32 -14.97 2.35
N PHE A 58 -13.04 -15.54 1.37
CA PHE A 58 -12.48 -15.90 0.07
C PHE A 58 -11.89 -14.69 -0.67
N VAL A 59 -12.62 -13.58 -0.74
CA VAL A 59 -12.12 -12.34 -1.37
C VAL A 59 -10.86 -11.83 -0.67
N HIS A 60 -10.85 -11.82 0.67
CA HIS A 60 -9.66 -11.45 1.44
C HIS A 60 -8.47 -12.35 1.13
N ALA A 61 -8.67 -13.67 1.06
CA ALA A 61 -7.63 -14.64 0.74
C ALA A 61 -7.10 -14.48 -0.69
N GLN A 62 -7.93 -14.06 -1.66
CA GLN A 62 -7.42 -13.74 -3.00
C GLN A 62 -6.60 -12.47 -2.99
N PHE A 63 -7.09 -11.42 -2.32
CA PHE A 63 -6.42 -10.12 -2.31
C PHE A 63 -5.11 -10.13 -1.51
N SER A 64 -4.98 -11.00 -0.49
CA SER A 64 -3.73 -11.17 0.28
C SER A 64 -2.54 -11.54 -0.60
N LYS A 65 -2.77 -12.20 -1.74
CA LYS A 65 -1.71 -12.54 -2.71
C LYS A 65 -1.03 -11.31 -3.29
N HIS A 66 -1.77 -10.22 -3.49
CA HIS A 66 -1.20 -8.95 -3.95
C HIS A 66 -0.40 -8.25 -2.85
N ILE A 67 -0.86 -8.35 -1.60
CA ILE A 67 -0.18 -7.72 -0.46
C ILE A 67 1.11 -8.46 -0.12
N ARG A 68 1.11 -9.80 -0.23
CA ARG A 68 2.28 -10.65 0.06
C ARG A 68 3.52 -10.23 -0.71
N VAL A 69 3.37 -9.80 -1.96
CA VAL A 69 4.51 -9.45 -2.83
C VAL A 69 4.97 -8.01 -2.68
N PHE A 70 4.20 -7.16 -1.98
CA PHE A 70 4.43 -5.71 -1.95
C PHE A 70 5.80 -5.33 -1.39
N THR A 71 6.25 -5.98 -0.31
CA THR A 71 7.58 -5.74 0.27
C THR A 71 8.72 -6.17 -0.66
N ALA A 72 8.52 -7.20 -1.48
CA ALA A 72 9.48 -7.63 -2.48
C ALA A 72 9.61 -6.58 -3.61
N GLU A 73 8.48 -6.03 -4.06
CA GLU A 73 8.47 -4.95 -5.05
C GLU A 73 9.18 -3.69 -4.52
N LEU A 74 8.89 -3.26 -3.28
CA LEU A 74 9.59 -2.14 -2.65
C LEU A 74 11.09 -2.39 -2.51
N SER A 75 11.48 -3.62 -2.14
CA SER A 75 12.90 -4.01 -2.06
C SER A 75 13.59 -3.92 -3.42
N ASN A 76 12.92 -4.38 -4.48
CA ASN A 76 13.43 -4.29 -5.84
C ASN A 76 13.58 -2.84 -6.31
N LEU A 77 12.56 -2.00 -6.08
CA LEU A 77 12.60 -0.56 -6.38
C LEU A 77 13.75 0.14 -5.64
N SER A 78 13.96 -0.20 -4.37
CA SER A 78 15.08 0.34 -3.60
C SER A 78 16.43 -0.10 -4.18
N GLY A 79 16.55 -1.35 -4.64
CA GLY A 79 17.77 -1.86 -5.28
C GLY A 79 18.15 -1.12 -6.58
N VAL A 80 17.16 -0.64 -7.34
CA VAL A 80 17.37 0.03 -8.64
C VAL A 80 17.24 1.55 -8.60
N ALA A 81 16.90 2.13 -7.45
CA ALA A 81 16.73 3.57 -7.33
C ALA A 81 18.04 4.34 -7.65
N PRO A 82 17.93 5.51 -8.31
CA PRO A 82 19.06 6.17 -8.96
C PRO A 82 20.05 6.81 -7.98
N ASP A 83 19.58 7.20 -6.79
CA ASP A 83 20.35 7.92 -5.78
C ASP A 83 20.05 7.40 -4.37
N ILE A 84 20.90 7.77 -3.41
CA ILE A 84 20.82 7.26 -2.04
C ILE A 84 19.61 7.84 -1.30
N GLU A 85 19.23 9.08 -1.62
CA GLU A 85 18.08 9.77 -1.05
C GLU A 85 16.78 9.02 -1.41
N SER A 86 16.63 8.62 -2.67
CA SER A 86 15.48 7.83 -3.15
C SER A 86 15.44 6.45 -2.48
N ARG A 87 16.60 5.81 -2.31
CA ARG A 87 16.69 4.54 -1.56
C ARG A 87 16.28 4.69 -0.11
N PHE A 88 16.69 5.80 0.51
CA PHE A 88 16.35 6.11 1.90
C PHE A 88 14.84 6.31 2.08
N MET A 89 14.19 7.02 1.14
CA MET A 89 12.73 7.15 1.13
C MET A 89 12.01 5.80 0.96
N LEU A 90 12.46 4.98 0.00
CA LEU A 90 11.87 3.66 -0.24
C LEU A 90 12.10 2.72 0.94
N PHE A 91 13.21 2.88 1.66
CA PHE A 91 13.50 2.14 2.88
C PHE A 91 12.54 2.52 4.02
N ASP A 92 12.17 3.81 4.21
CA ASP A 92 11.15 4.19 5.21
C ASP A 92 9.84 3.43 4.97
N ASN A 93 9.39 3.41 3.70
CA ASN A 93 8.18 2.67 3.30
C ASN A 93 8.34 1.16 3.56
N LEU A 94 9.47 0.57 3.15
CA LEU A 94 9.70 -0.87 3.37
C LEU A 94 9.75 -1.23 4.86
N TYR A 95 10.40 -0.42 5.68
CA TYR A 95 10.51 -0.63 7.13
C TYR A 95 9.13 -0.60 7.80
N GLU A 96 8.28 0.32 7.36
CA GLU A 96 6.89 0.45 7.77
C GLU A 96 6.08 -0.81 7.42
N GLU A 97 6.10 -1.21 6.13
CA GLU A 97 5.42 -2.41 5.63
C GLU A 97 5.89 -3.71 6.32
N MET A 98 7.17 -3.76 6.70
CA MET A 98 7.79 -4.84 7.48
C MET A 98 7.49 -4.77 8.99
N GLY A 99 6.57 -3.92 9.43
CA GLY A 99 6.09 -3.88 10.81
C GLY A 99 7.08 -3.25 11.78
N ARG A 100 8.01 -2.42 11.28
CA ARG A 100 8.95 -1.63 12.10
C ARG A 100 9.79 -2.51 13.05
N GLY A 101 10.25 -3.66 12.55
CA GLY A 101 11.04 -4.64 13.30
C GLY A 101 10.22 -5.64 14.13
N LYS A 102 8.89 -5.58 14.06
CA LYS A 102 7.99 -6.54 14.72
C LYS A 102 7.23 -7.33 13.66
N LEU A 103 7.61 -8.60 13.47
CA LEU A 103 7.02 -9.47 12.44
C LEU A 103 5.49 -9.55 12.51
N TYR A 104 4.91 -9.59 13.72
CA TYR A 104 3.44 -9.65 13.88
C TYR A 104 2.73 -8.36 13.46
N ASN A 105 3.46 -7.24 13.36
CA ASN A 105 2.96 -5.96 12.86
C ASN A 105 3.19 -5.76 11.36
N CYS A 106 3.80 -6.72 10.64
CA CYS A 106 3.92 -6.60 9.20
C CYS A 106 2.54 -6.45 8.56
N HIS A 107 2.40 -5.57 7.58
CA HIS A 107 1.12 -5.27 6.95
C HIS A 107 0.42 -6.50 6.37
N TYR A 108 1.19 -7.41 5.78
CA TYR A 108 0.66 -8.70 5.36
C TYR A 108 0.04 -9.51 6.51
N ASN A 109 0.71 -9.58 7.66
CA ASN A 109 0.21 -10.32 8.82
C ASN A 109 -1.02 -9.65 9.45
N LEU A 110 -1.03 -8.31 9.50
CA LEU A 110 -2.18 -7.53 9.95
C LEU A 110 -3.39 -7.75 9.02
N TYR A 111 -3.14 -7.75 7.70
CA TYR A 111 -4.16 -8.02 6.70
C TYR A 111 -4.76 -9.42 6.87
N LEU A 112 -3.93 -10.44 7.07
CA LEU A 112 -4.40 -11.81 7.29
C LEU A 112 -5.24 -11.97 8.57
N SER A 113 -5.08 -11.11 9.58
CA SER A 113 -5.95 -11.12 10.77
C SER A 113 -7.30 -10.43 10.59
N MET A 114 -7.53 -9.67 9.51
CA MET A 114 -8.81 -8.95 9.37
C MET A 114 -10.04 -9.89 9.41
N PRO A 115 -10.01 -11.06 8.75
CA PRO A 115 -11.12 -12.01 8.80
C PRO A 115 -11.33 -12.70 10.15
N ASP A 116 -10.40 -12.58 11.11
CA ASP A 116 -10.53 -13.19 12.45
C ASP A 116 -11.82 -12.69 13.13
N SER A 117 -12.17 -11.42 12.91
CA SER A 117 -13.38 -10.77 13.44
C SER A 117 -14.70 -11.40 12.96
N ILE A 118 -14.69 -12.07 11.81
CA ILE A 118 -15.85 -12.78 11.25
C ILE A 118 -15.74 -14.31 11.44
N GLY A 119 -14.73 -14.79 12.16
CA GLY A 119 -14.53 -16.19 12.52
C GLY A 119 -13.69 -17.00 11.52
N TYR A 120 -12.92 -16.34 10.64
CA TYR A 120 -12.04 -17.01 9.67
C TYR A 120 -10.58 -16.68 9.97
N ASP A 121 -9.74 -17.72 10.06
CA ASP A 121 -8.29 -17.59 10.25
C ASP A 121 -7.58 -17.89 8.93
N LEU A 122 -6.99 -16.86 8.30
CA LEU A 122 -6.25 -16.99 7.04
C LEU A 122 -4.74 -17.24 7.22
N LYS A 123 -4.25 -17.36 8.47
CA LYS A 123 -2.80 -17.55 8.75
C LYS A 123 -2.36 -19.01 8.72
N ARG A 124 -3.30 -19.94 8.51
CA ARG A 124 -3.06 -21.39 8.50
C ARG A 124 -2.59 -21.92 7.15
#